data_AF-A0A8B0SIZ1-F1
#
_entry.id   AF-A0A8B0SIZ1-F1
#
_cell.length_a   1.000
_cell.length_b   1.000
_cell.length_c   1.000
_cell.angle_alpha   90.00
_cell.angle_beta   90.00
_cell.angle_gamma   90.00
#
_symmetry.space_group_name_H-M   'P 1'
#
loop_
_entity.id
_entity.type
_entity.pdbx_description
1 polymer ?
#
loop_
_entity_poly.entity_id
_entity_poly.type
_entity_poly.pdbx_seq_one_letter_code
_entity_poly.pdbx_strand_id
1 'polypeptide(L)' 'MGEGVCELRVDIGAGYRIYYGRHGQELVILLCGGDKDSQQSDIRQAIQYWKDYKADTNGNNTLQ' A
#
# COMPACT_ATOMS: atom_id res chain seq x y z
N MET A 1 -7.19 0.52 9.99
CA MET A 1 -6.46 -0.18 8.91
C MET A 1 -7.34 -1.33 8.46
N GLY A 2 -7.58 -1.47 7.15
CA GLY A 2 -8.52 -2.43 6.57
C GLY A 2 -8.38 -2.44 5.04
N GLU A 3 -9.01 -3.43 4.39
CA GLU A 3 -9.03 -3.62 2.91
C GLU A 3 -7.78 -4.24 2.27
N GLY A 4 -6.92 -4.89 3.05
CA GLY A 4 -5.76 -5.63 2.55
C GLY A 4 -4.47 -4.82 2.45
N VAL A 5 -4.47 -3.58 2.97
CA VAL A 5 -3.28 -2.75 3.15
C VAL A 5 -2.74 -2.89 4.57
N CYS A 6 -1.43 -3.09 4.68
CA CYS A 6 -0.67 -3.16 5.91
C CYS A 6 0.25 -1.93 6.05
N GLU A 7 0.56 -1.54 7.29
CA GLU A 7 1.55 -0.50 7.61
C GLU A 7 2.76 -1.17 8.29
N LEU A 8 3.97 -0.88 7.81
CA LEU A 8 5.22 -1.17 8.49
C LEU A 8 5.81 0.12 9.02
N ARG A 9 6.16 0.14 10.30
CA ARG A 9 6.89 1.24 10.93
C ARG A 9 8.36 0.89 11.01
N VAL A 10 9.21 1.79 10.53
CA VAL A 10 10.66 1.65 10.59
C VAL A 10 11.19 2.77 11.47
N ASP A 11 11.61 2.39 12.68
CA ASP A 11 12.08 3.32 13.71
C ASP A 11 13.57 3.66 13.50
N ILE A 12 13.88 4.25 12.33
CA ILE A 12 15.22 4.74 11.97
C ILE A 12 15.09 6.20 11.51
N GLY A 13 15.89 7.10 12.08
CA GLY A 13 15.89 8.52 11.74
C GLY A 13 14.57 9.22 12.10
N ALA A 14 13.91 9.85 11.13
CA ALA A 14 12.64 10.56 11.33
C ALA A 14 11.42 9.65 11.61
N GLY A 15 11.60 8.32 11.49
CA GLY A 15 10.53 7.34 11.60
C GLY A 15 9.75 7.23 10.27
N TYR A 16 9.92 6.12 9.56
CA TYR A 16 9.25 5.90 8.27
C TYR A 16 8.04 5.01 8.43
N ARG A 17 7.01 5.25 7.61
CA ARG A 17 5.86 4.37 7.44
C ARG A 17 5.81 3.89 6.01
N ILE A 18 5.75 2.58 5.83
CA ILE A 18 5.60 1.94 4.53
C ILE A 18 4.23 1.30 4.50
N TYR A 19 3.42 1.67 3.50
CA TYR A 19 2.16 1.00 3.23
C TYR A 19 2.36 -0.05 2.13
N TYR A 20 1.81 -1.24 2.33
CA TYR A 20 1.98 -2.33 1.38
C TYR A 20 0.76 -3.25 1.35
N GLY A 21 0.58 -3.94 0.23
CA GLY A 21 -0.39 -5.03 0.07
C GLY A 21 0.31 -6.31 -0.38
N ARG A 22 -0.34 -7.46 -0.19
CA ARG A 22 0.16 -8.76 -0.64
C ARG A 22 -0.79 -9.36 -1.67
N HIS A 23 -0.26 -9.70 -2.85
CA HIS A 23 -1.01 -10.36 -3.92
C HIS A 23 -0.34 -11.69 -4.26
N GLY A 24 -0.91 -12.80 -3.78
CA GLY A 24 -0.26 -14.10 -3.86
C GLY A 24 1.11 -14.13 -3.18
N GLN A 25 2.17 -14.36 -3.95
CA GLN A 25 3.57 -14.32 -3.47
C GLN A 25 4.24 -12.95 -3.66
N GLU A 26 3.59 -11.99 -4.32
CA GLU A 26 4.14 -10.68 -4.58
C GLU A 26 3.84 -9.71 -3.44
N LEU A 27 4.86 -8.92 -3.08
CA LEU A 27 4.75 -7.80 -2.16
C LEU A 27 4.65 -6.50 -2.96
N VAL A 28 3.55 -5.77 -2.81
CA VAL A 28 3.31 -4.51 -3.51
C VAL A 28 3.52 -3.36 -2.54
N ILE A 29 4.56 -2.56 -2.78
CA ILE A 29 4.85 -1.36 -2.00
C ILE A 29 4.04 -0.21 -2.57
N LEU A 30 3.20 0.40 -1.73
CA LEU A 30 2.38 1.53 -2.09
C LEU A 30 3.17 2.79 -1.72
N LEU A 31 3.81 3.39 -2.71
CA LEU A 31 4.60 4.61 -2.54
C LEU A 31 3.67 5.79 -2.20
N CYS A 32 3.39 5.94 -0.91
CA CYS A 32 2.64 7.05 -0.34
C CYS A 32 3.14 7.28 1.09
N GLY A 33 3.30 8.54 1.46
CA GLY A 33 3.79 8.91 2.78
C GLY A 33 4.06 10.40 2.88
N GLY A 34 3.69 10.97 4.01
CA GLY A 34 4.06 12.30 4.45
C GLY A 34 4.53 12.29 5.91
N ASP A 35 4.42 13.44 6.55
CA ASP A 35 4.69 13.60 7.99
C ASP A 35 3.64 12.94 8.89
N LYS A 36 3.73 13.15 10.21
CA LYS A 36 2.79 12.57 11.17
C LYS A 36 1.35 13.07 10.99
N ASP A 37 1.17 14.30 10.53
CA ASP A 37 -0.12 14.95 10.43
C ASP A 37 -0.89 14.51 9.17
N SER A 38 -0.17 14.05 8.15
CA SER A 38 -0.72 13.51 6.90
C SER A 38 -1.07 12.01 6.93
N GLN A 39 -0.81 11.31 8.05
CA GLN A 39 -0.98 9.84 8.15
C GLN A 39 -2.36 9.33 7.68
N GLN A 40 -3.46 9.98 8.08
CA GLN A 40 -4.79 9.55 7.65
C GLN A 40 -5.01 9.72 6.13
N SER A 41 -4.42 10.76 5.54
CA SER A 41 -4.48 10.98 4.10
C SER A 41 -3.69 9.92 3.36
N ASP A 42 -2.50 9.59 3.87
CA ASP A 42 -1.64 8.56 3.29
C ASP A 42 -2.31 7.18 3.32
N ILE A 43 -2.97 6.83 4.44
CA ILE A 43 -3.72 5.56 4.54
C ILE A 43 -4.83 5.50 3.48
N ARG A 44 -5.58 6.59 3.27
CA ARG A 44 -6.64 6.63 2.25
C ARG A 44 -6.05 6.47 0.85
N GLN A 45 -4.94 7.14 0.58
CA GLN A 45 -4.24 7.05 -0.71
C GLN A 45 -3.71 5.63 -0.97
N ALA A 46 -3.13 4.99 0.06
CA ALA A 46 -2.67 3.61 -0.02
C ALA A 46 -3.83 2.65 -0.34
N ILE A 47 -4.98 2.79 0.32
CA ILE A 47 -6.17 1.97 0.05
C ILE A 47 -6.63 2.15 -1.40
N GLN A 48 -6.60 3.38 -1.93
CA GLN A 48 -6.96 3.63 -3.33
C GLN A 48 -5.99 2.94 -4.30
N TYR A 49 -4.68 3.12 -4.13
CA TYR A 49 -3.68 2.46 -4.96
C TYR A 49 -3.78 0.94 -4.92
N TRP A 50 -4.15 0.37 -3.76
CA TRP A 50 -4.38 -1.06 -3.65
C TRP A 50 -5.62 -1.54 -4.40
N LYS A 51 -6.69 -0.74 -4.44
CA LYS A 51 -7.88 -1.04 -5.25
C LYS A 51 -7.55 -1.00 -6.73
N ASP A 52 -6.83 0.03 -7.17
CA ASP A 52 -6.43 0.22 -8.55
C ASP A 52 -5.54 -0.94 -9.02
N TYR A 53 -4.52 -1.31 -8.23
CA TYR A 53 -3.68 -2.46 -8.52
C TYR A 53 -4.49 -3.76 -8.68
N LYS A 54 -5.43 -4.05 -7.77
CA LYS A 54 -6.27 -5.25 -7.86
C LYS A 54 -7.19 -5.24 -9.08
N ALA A 55 -7.70 -4.08 -9.48
CA ALA A 55 -8.54 -3.94 -10.66
C ALA A 55 -7.74 -4.25 -11.94
N ASP A 56 -6.51 -3.73 -12.03
CA ASP A 56 -5.61 -3.97 -13.16
C ASP A 56 -5.15 -5.43 -13.24
N THR A 57 -4.77 -6.04 -12.10
CA THR A 57 -4.32 -7.44 -12.10
C THR A 57 -5.42 -8.43 -12.46
N ASN A 58 -6.68 -8.13 -12.11
CA ASN A 58 -7.82 -8.97 -12.49
C ASN A 58 -8.13 -8.92 -14.01
N GLY A 59 -7.72 -7.86 -14.71
CA GLY A 59 -7.84 -7.75 -16.16
C GLY A 59 -6.69 -8.39 -16.95
N ASN A 60 -5.53 -8.58 -16.32
CA ASN A 60 -4.30 -8.98 -17.01
C ASN A 60 -3.90 -10.46 -16.80
N ASN A 61 -4.70 -11.27 -16.11
CA ASN A 61 -4.38 -12.69 -15.87
C ASN A 61 -4.83 -13.66 -16.99
N THR A 62 -4.92 -13.20 -18.25
CA THR A 62 -5.19 -14.05 -19.43
C THR A 62 -3.90 -14.59 -20.07
N LEU A 63 -2.75 -14.52 -19.40
CA LEU A 63 -1.51 -15.14 -19.87
C LEU A 63 -0.84 -15.95 -18.74
N GLN A 64 -1.52 -17.00 -18.29
CA GLN A 64 -0.88 -18.25 -17.91
C GLN A 64 -1.51 -19.39 -18.70
#